data_AF-A0A7S3QV95-F1
#
_entry.id   AF-A0A7S3QV95-F1
#
_cell.length_a   1.000
_cell.length_b   1.000
_cell.length_c   1.000
_cell.angle_alpha   90.00
_cell.angle_beta   90.00
_cell.angle_gamma   90.00
#
_symmetry.space_group_name_H-M   'P 1'
#
loop_
_entity.id
_entity.type
_entity.pdbx_description
1 polymer ?
#
loop_
_entity_poly.entity_id
_entity_poly.type
_entity_poly.pdbx_seq_one_letter_code
_entity_poly.pdbx_strand_id
1 'polypeptide(L)'
;SKIRNAARTLLQHDEKDPKRIFEGQALMRRLYKYGLLNESQDKLDYALALRANDMLERRLQTLVFKQGLAKSIHHARVLIRQKHIRVGKQVVDVPSFLVRVDSQKHIDFALTSPFGGGRPGRVKRRNMNKGGGGEDEE
;
A
#
# COMPACT_ATOMS: atom_id res chain seq x y z
N SER A 1 1.58 -7.85 -20.86
CA SER A 1 1.33 -6.88 -19.77
C SER A 1 0.63 -5.66 -20.33
N LYS A 2 -0.54 -5.27 -19.80
CA LYS A 2 -1.37 -4.18 -20.37
C LYS A 2 -0.65 -2.84 -20.50
N ILE A 3 0.12 -2.44 -19.47
CA ILE A 3 0.89 -1.18 -19.45
C ILE A 3 1.93 -1.15 -20.58
N ARG A 4 2.79 -2.18 -20.66
CA ARG A 4 3.83 -2.26 -21.70
C ARG A 4 3.24 -2.34 -23.11
N ASN A 5 2.12 -3.02 -23.29
CA ASN A 5 1.47 -3.09 -24.59
C ASN A 5 0.92 -1.71 -25.02
N ALA A 6 0.29 -0.97 -24.10
CA ALA A 6 -0.18 0.38 -24.35
C ALA A 6 0.98 1.36 -24.65
N ALA A 7 2.09 1.25 -23.93
CA ALA A 7 3.29 2.06 -24.21
C ALA A 7 3.84 1.76 -25.61
N ARG A 8 3.92 0.47 -26.02
CA ARG A 8 4.38 0.11 -27.38
C ARG A 8 3.49 0.66 -28.48
N THR A 9 2.17 0.57 -28.33
CA THR A 9 1.24 1.11 -29.34
C THR A 9 1.38 2.62 -29.46
N LEU A 10 1.57 3.33 -28.34
CA LEU A 10 1.75 4.78 -28.35
C LEU A 10 3.10 5.21 -28.92
N LEU A 11 4.17 4.42 -28.72
CA LEU A 11 5.49 4.69 -29.29
C LEU A 11 5.58 4.46 -30.79
N GLN A 12 4.62 3.74 -31.40
CA GLN A 12 4.54 3.60 -32.87
C GLN A 12 4.07 4.89 -33.55
N HIS A 13 3.30 5.73 -32.85
CA HIS A 13 2.84 7.02 -33.35
C HIS A 13 3.96 8.06 -33.28
N ASP A 14 3.90 9.09 -34.13
CA ASP A 14 4.84 10.22 -34.10
C ASP A 14 4.72 10.99 -32.77
N GLU A 15 5.80 11.66 -32.35
CA GLU A 15 5.87 12.41 -31.08
C GLU A 15 4.82 13.52 -30.99
N LYS A 16 4.44 14.10 -32.13
CA LYS A 16 3.45 15.18 -32.23
C LYS A 16 2.02 14.68 -32.43
N ASP A 17 1.80 13.37 -32.50
CA ASP A 17 0.46 12.80 -32.64
C ASP A 17 -0.39 13.14 -31.40
N PRO A 18 -1.57 13.76 -31.55
CA PRO A 18 -2.42 14.16 -30.43
C PRO A 18 -2.80 12.98 -29.52
N LYS A 19 -2.95 11.78 -30.09
CA LYS A 19 -3.25 10.56 -29.32
C LYS A 19 -2.07 10.16 -28.44
N ARG A 20 -0.84 10.20 -28.99
CA ARG A 20 0.39 9.89 -28.23
C ARG A 20 0.58 10.87 -27.08
N ILE A 21 0.38 12.16 -27.33
CA ILE A 21 0.51 13.21 -26.31
C ILE A 21 -0.50 12.98 -25.18
N PHE A 22 -1.78 12.83 -25.52
CA PHE A 22 -2.84 12.72 -24.52
C PHE A 22 -2.79 11.41 -23.73
N GLU A 23 -2.80 10.26 -24.42
CA GLU A 23 -2.79 8.95 -23.76
C GLU A 23 -1.45 8.65 -23.10
N GLY A 24 -0.35 9.11 -23.69
CA GLY A 24 1.00 8.99 -23.12
C GLY A 24 1.12 9.74 -21.80
N GLN A 25 0.73 11.01 -21.75
CA GLN A 25 0.73 11.79 -20.50
C GLN A 25 -0.21 11.18 -19.45
N ALA A 26 -1.39 10.70 -19.84
CA ALA A 26 -2.32 10.04 -18.92
C ALA A 26 -1.72 8.76 -18.31
N LEU A 27 -1.02 7.96 -19.12
CA LEU A 27 -0.33 6.75 -18.66
C LEU A 27 0.80 7.12 -17.68
N MET A 28 1.65 8.07 -18.03
CA MET A 28 2.77 8.52 -17.19
C MET A 28 2.28 9.08 -15.85
N ARG A 29 1.26 9.94 -15.87
CA ARG A 29 0.63 10.48 -14.65
C ARG A 29 0.14 9.38 -13.71
N ARG A 30 -0.42 8.29 -14.25
CA ARG A 30 -0.86 7.15 -13.43
C ARG A 30 0.34 6.42 -12.82
N LEU A 31 1.41 6.21 -13.57
CA LEU A 31 2.62 5.54 -13.08
C LEU A 31 3.29 6.35 -11.96
N TYR A 32 3.41 7.67 -12.12
CA TYR A 32 3.91 8.58 -11.08
C TYR A 32 3.06 8.58 -9.82
N LYS A 33 1.73 8.63 -9.97
CA LYS A 33 0.81 8.64 -8.83
C LYS A 33 0.95 7.40 -7.94
N TYR A 34 1.32 6.26 -8.53
CA TYR A 34 1.59 5.03 -7.80
C TYR A 34 3.06 4.84 -7.41
N GLY A 35 3.96 5.77 -7.78
CA GLY A 35 5.38 5.71 -7.46
C GLY A 35 6.11 4.58 -8.18
N LEU A 36 5.65 4.22 -9.38
CA LEU A 36 6.29 3.21 -10.23
C LEU A 36 7.41 3.80 -11.10
N LEU A 37 7.33 5.11 -11.35
CA LEU A 37 8.36 5.90 -12.01
C LEU A 37 8.72 7.08 -11.11
N ASN A 38 9.96 7.53 -11.20
CA ASN A 38 10.46 8.73 -10.51
C ASN A 38 10.27 9.97 -11.38
N GLU A 39 10.18 11.16 -10.79
CA GLU A 39 9.97 12.44 -11.52
C GLU A 39 11.03 12.71 -12.61
N SER A 40 12.22 12.13 -12.51
CA SER A 40 13.27 12.22 -13.53
C SER A 40 13.02 11.36 -14.78
N GLN A 41 12.07 10.43 -14.73
CA GLN A 41 11.80 9.42 -15.76
C GLN A 41 10.59 9.81 -16.60
N ASP A 42 10.66 10.95 -17.31
CA ASP A 42 9.51 11.52 -18.04
C ASP A 42 9.32 11.04 -19.47
N LYS A 43 10.11 10.07 -19.89
CA LYS A 43 9.95 9.42 -21.20
C LYS A 43 9.08 8.18 -21.12
N LEU A 44 8.20 8.01 -22.11
CA LEU A 44 7.31 6.86 -22.23
C LEU A 44 8.08 5.51 -22.29
N ASP A 45 9.33 5.53 -22.75
CA ASP A 45 10.20 4.36 -22.83
C ASP A 45 10.46 3.71 -21.47
N TYR A 46 10.48 4.50 -20.38
CA TYR A 46 10.68 3.95 -19.03
C TYR A 46 9.51 3.03 -18.61
N ALA A 47 8.30 3.22 -19.16
CA ALA A 47 7.19 2.31 -18.91
C ALA A 47 7.44 0.90 -19.48
N LEU A 48 8.30 0.76 -20.50
CA LEU A 48 8.70 -0.54 -21.05
C LEU A 48 9.68 -1.28 -20.13
N ALA A 49 10.51 -0.54 -19.38
CA ALA A 49 11.52 -1.06 -18.46
C ALA A 49 10.93 -1.54 -17.12
N LEU A 50 9.65 -1.30 -16.85
CA LEU A 50 8.99 -1.72 -15.61
C LEU A 50 9.04 -3.25 -15.41
N ARG A 51 9.50 -3.65 -14.24
CA ARG A 51 9.60 -5.05 -13.79
C ARG A 51 8.44 -5.40 -12.85
N ALA A 52 8.25 -6.70 -12.62
CA ALA A 52 7.25 -7.18 -11.66
C ALA A 52 7.55 -6.74 -10.23
N ASN A 53 8.84 -6.62 -9.87
CA ASN A 53 9.28 -6.20 -8.54
C ASN A 53 8.81 -4.79 -8.21
N ASP A 54 8.88 -3.86 -9.16
CA ASP A 54 8.46 -2.47 -8.97
C ASP A 54 6.97 -2.40 -8.59
N MET A 55 6.13 -3.25 -9.18
CA MET A 55 4.71 -3.37 -8.83
C MET A 55 4.49 -4.01 -7.44
N LEU A 56 5.30 -5.00 -7.07
CA LEU A 56 5.19 -5.69 -5.79
C LEU A 56 5.64 -4.80 -4.63
N GLU A 57 6.61 -3.91 -4.84
CA GLU A 57 7.11 -2.98 -3.83
C GLU A 57 6.11 -1.88 -3.46
N ARG A 58 5.14 -1.58 -4.33
CA ARG A 58 4.10 -0.57 -4.09
C ARG A 58 2.84 -1.09 -3.39
N ARG A 59 2.82 -2.38 -3.01
CA ARG A 59 1.71 -2.99 -2.29
C ARG A 59 1.71 -2.54 -0.82
N LEU A 60 0.53 -2.43 -0.23
CA LEU A 60 0.38 -2.11 1.19
C LEU A 60 1.17 -3.08 2.09
N GLN A 61 1.17 -4.37 1.74
CA GLN A 61 1.93 -5.39 2.47
C GLN A 61 3.43 -5.09 2.57
N THR A 62 4.06 -4.72 1.46
CA THR A 62 5.50 -4.43 1.40
C THR A 62 5.80 -3.06 2.01
N LEU A 63 4.93 -2.08 1.80
CA LEU A 63 5.07 -0.75 2.38
C LEU A 63 4.96 -0.74 3.91
N VAL A 64 4.01 -1.48 4.49
CA VAL A 64 3.85 -1.63 5.95
C VAL A 64 5.10 -2.27 6.58
N PHE A 65 5.71 -3.24 5.89
CA PHE A 65 6.98 -3.83 6.33
C PHE A 65 8.15 -2.83 6.22
N LYS A 66 8.29 -2.15 5.07
CA LYS A 66 9.34 -1.14 4.85
C LYS A 66 9.24 0.05 5.82
N GLN A 67 8.04 0.40 6.29
CA GLN A 67 7.82 1.45 7.29
C GLN A 67 8.10 1.01 8.73
N GLY A 68 8.42 -0.27 8.97
CA GLY A 68 8.72 -0.78 10.31
C GLY A 68 7.51 -1.04 11.20
N LEU A 69 6.28 -0.84 10.70
CA LEU A 69 5.03 -1.14 11.44
C LEU A 69 4.86 -2.65 11.69
N ALA A 70 5.48 -3.49 10.85
CA ALA A 70 5.47 -4.94 10.98
C ALA A 70 6.89 -5.51 10.98
N LYS A 71 7.13 -6.51 11.83
CA LYS A 71 8.41 -7.23 11.91
C LYS A 71 8.74 -8.09 10.67
N SER A 72 7.74 -8.50 9.89
CA SER A 72 7.92 -9.34 8.70
C SER A 72 6.82 -9.11 7.68
N ILE A 73 7.04 -9.53 6.44
CA ILE A 73 6.06 -9.46 5.34
C ILE A 73 4.80 -10.29 5.66
N HIS A 74 4.96 -11.43 6.35
CA HIS A 74 3.85 -12.27 6.80
C HIS A 74 3.07 -11.60 7.93
N HIS A 75 3.78 -10.97 8.87
CA HIS A 75 3.16 -10.20 9.95
C HIS A 75 2.35 -9.01 9.41
N ALA A 76 2.90 -8.27 8.44
CA ALA A 76 2.18 -7.19 7.76
C ALA A 76 0.85 -7.67 7.15
N ARG A 77 0.87 -8.84 6.48
CA ARG A 77 -0.34 -9.43 5.90
C ARG A 77 -1.40 -9.73 6.96
N VAL A 78 -1.00 -10.27 8.11
CA VAL A 78 -1.91 -10.57 9.23
C VAL A 78 -2.50 -9.29 9.79
N LEU A 79 -1.68 -8.26 10.06
CA LEU A 79 -2.15 -6.97 10.57
C LEU A 79 -3.16 -6.30 9.63
N ILE A 80 -2.90 -6.33 8.32
CA ILE A 80 -3.81 -5.79 7.31
C ILE A 80 -5.14 -6.57 7.34
N ARG A 81 -5.09 -7.91 7.22
CA ARG A 81 -6.30 -8.76 7.20
C ARG A 81 -7.13 -8.67 8.48
N GLN A 82 -6.49 -8.48 9.63
CA GLN A 82 -7.15 -8.31 10.92
C GLN A 82 -7.63 -6.87 11.17
N LYS A 83 -7.57 -5.99 10.16
CA LYS A 83 -8.08 -4.61 10.22
C LYS A 83 -7.33 -3.72 11.21
N HIS A 84 -6.04 -3.97 11.41
CA HIS A 84 -5.19 -3.16 12.29
C HIS A 84 -4.52 -1.98 11.60
N ILE A 85 -4.47 -1.96 10.26
CA ILE A 85 -3.82 -0.91 9.47
C ILE A 85 -4.85 -0.03 8.79
N ARG A 86 -4.60 1.28 8.78
CA ARG A 86 -5.34 2.27 8.00
C ARG A 86 -4.45 2.98 7.00
N VAL A 87 -5.07 3.49 5.94
CA VAL A 87 -4.47 4.43 5.00
C VAL A 87 -5.28 5.72 5.07
N GLY A 88 -4.69 6.78 5.61
CA GLY A 88 -5.42 7.99 5.96
C GLY A 88 -6.40 7.73 7.10
N LYS A 89 -7.70 7.93 6.85
CA LYS A 89 -8.77 7.66 7.83
C LYS A 89 -9.42 6.29 7.64
N GLN A 90 -9.15 5.61 6.52
CA GLN A 90 -9.84 4.39 6.12
C GLN A 90 -9.04 3.15 6.51
N VAL A 91 -9.70 2.18 7.16
CA VAL A 91 -9.13 0.86 7.44
C VAL A 91 -9.12 0.03 6.15
N VAL A 92 -7.99 -0.60 5.85
CA VAL A 92 -7.78 -1.40 4.64
C VAL A 92 -7.42 -2.83 5.02
N ASP A 93 -8.13 -3.81 4.46
CA ASP A 93 -7.94 -5.23 4.74
C ASP A 93 -7.36 -6.05 3.57
N VAL A 94 -7.01 -5.37 2.46
CA VAL A 94 -6.46 -5.98 1.25
C VAL A 94 -4.94 -5.77 1.15
N PRO A 95 -4.11 -6.84 1.27
CA PRO A 95 -2.65 -6.71 1.19
C PRO A 95 -2.10 -6.34 -0.20
N SER A 96 -2.89 -6.56 -1.26
CA SER A 96 -2.56 -6.20 -2.65
C SER A 96 -2.94 -4.77 -3.01
N PHE A 97 -3.43 -3.97 -2.05
CA PHE A 97 -3.75 -2.57 -2.27
C PHE A 97 -2.51 -1.80 -2.74
N LEU A 98 -2.60 -1.16 -3.90
CA LEU A 98 -1.54 -0.32 -4.46
C LEU A 98 -1.66 1.07 -3.84
N VAL A 99 -0.67 1.44 -3.02
CA VAL A 99 -0.70 2.72 -2.30
C VAL A 99 -0.15 3.84 -3.16
N ARG A 100 -0.90 4.94 -3.26
CA ARG A 100 -0.46 6.17 -3.90
C ARG A 100 0.67 6.83 -3.11
N VAL A 101 1.57 7.54 -3.78
CA VAL A 101 2.70 8.22 -3.13
C VAL A 101 2.23 9.16 -2.02
N ASP A 102 1.21 9.97 -2.28
CA ASP A 102 0.64 10.93 -1.31
C ASP A 102 0.07 10.25 -0.07
N SER A 103 -0.54 9.07 -0.25
CA SER A 103 -1.18 8.31 0.83
C SER A 103 -0.17 7.51 1.67
N GLN A 104 1.06 7.33 1.18
CA GLN A 104 2.07 6.52 1.86
C GLN A 104 2.45 7.07 3.24
N LYS A 105 2.51 8.41 3.38
CA LYS A 105 2.78 9.08 4.66
C LYS A 105 1.69 8.86 5.70
N HIS A 106 0.50 8.46 5.26
CA HIS A 106 -0.69 8.30 6.09
C HIS A 106 -1.00 6.82 6.39
N ILE A 107 -0.03 5.92 6.20
CA ILE A 107 -0.15 4.53 6.62
C ILE A 107 0.21 4.48 8.10
N ASP A 108 -0.72 3.98 8.91
CA ASP A 108 -0.52 3.87 10.36
C ASP A 108 -1.47 2.80 10.94
N PHE A 109 -1.32 2.50 12.22
CA PHE A 109 -2.32 1.71 12.94
C PHE A 109 -3.67 2.42 12.99
N ALA A 110 -4.74 1.63 12.90
CA ALA A 110 -6.08 2.15 13.08
C ALA A 110 -6.29 2.58 14.53
N LEU A 111 -6.91 3.74 14.76
CA LEU A 111 -7.22 4.23 16.12
C LEU A 111 -8.14 3.27 16.90
N THR A 112 -8.96 2.50 16.19
CA THR A 112 -9.84 1.48 16.76
C THR A 112 -9.11 0.18 17.09
N SER A 113 -7.89 0.00 16.59
CA SER A 113 -7.06 -1.17 16.81
C SER A 113 -6.44 -1.12 18.21
N PRO A 114 -6.26 -2.26 18.90
CA PRO A 114 -5.48 -2.32 20.14
C PRO A 114 -4.06 -1.74 20.00
N PHE A 115 -3.47 -1.82 18.81
CA PHE A 115 -2.14 -1.26 18.52
C PHE A 115 -2.13 0.26 18.32
N GLY A 116 -3.28 0.87 18.02
CA GLY A 116 -3.44 2.32 17.82
C GLY A 116 -4.12 3.04 18.98
N GLY A 117 -4.16 2.43 20.18
CA GLY A 117 -4.79 2.99 21.37
C GLY A 117 -6.26 2.60 21.58
N GLY A 118 -6.80 1.73 20.72
CA GLY A 118 -8.16 1.21 20.85
C GLY A 118 -8.33 0.19 21.97
N ARG A 119 -9.58 -0.22 22.20
CA ARG A 119 -9.95 -1.17 23.26
C ARG A 119 -9.16 -2.49 23.12
N PRO A 120 -8.63 -3.06 24.22
CA PRO A 120 -7.96 -4.36 24.20
C PRO A 120 -8.82 -5.46 23.55
N GLY A 121 -8.17 -6.34 22.79
CA GLY A 121 -8.82 -7.45 22.09
C GLY A 121 -9.45 -8.48 23.04
N ARG A 122 -10.35 -9.31 22.51
CA ARG A 122 -11.14 -10.30 23.27
C ARG A 122 -10.30 -11.18 24.20
N VAL A 123 -9.15 -11.68 23.73
CA VAL A 123 -8.27 -12.55 24.52
C VAL A 123 -7.69 -11.81 25.73
N LYS A 124 -7.18 -10.59 25.54
CA LYS A 124 -6.64 -9.77 26.64
C LYS A 124 -7.72 -9.46 27.69
N ARG A 125 -8.93 -9.09 27.25
CA ARG A 125 -10.05 -8.86 28.17
C ARG A 125 -10.46 -10.13 28.93
N ARG A 126 -10.53 -11.27 28.25
CA ARG A 126 -10.87 -12.56 28.89
C ARG A 126 -9.84 -12.93 29.96
N ASN A 127 -8.55 -12.69 29.70
CA ASN A 127 -7.49 -13.00 30.65
C ASN A 127 -7.50 -12.03 31.85
N MET A 128 -7.78 -10.73 31.63
CA MET A 128 -7.97 -9.77 32.72
C MET A 128 -9.10 -10.19 33.66
N ASN A 129 -10.25 -10.62 33.11
CA ASN A 129 -11.37 -11.09 33.91
C ASN A 129 -11.08 -12.40 34.66
N LYS A 130 -10.13 -13.22 34.19
CA LYS A 130 -9.69 -14.42 34.90
C LYS A 130 -8.68 -14.10 36.01
N GLY A 131 -7.86 -13.06 35.84
CA GLY A 131 -6.87 -12.65 36.82
C GLY A 131 -7.46 -11.86 38.00
N GLY A 132 -8.51 -11.07 37.77
CA GLY A 132 -9.17 -10.29 38.83
C GLY A 132 -10.11 -11.08 39.75
N GLY A 133 -10.12 -12.41 39.69
CA GLY A 133 -10.93 -13.28 40.57
C GLY A 133 -10.10 -14.02 41.61
N GLY A 134 -8.84 -13.64 41.82
CA GLY A 134 -7.92 -14.31 42.75
C GLY A 134 -7.16 -13.36 43.68
N GLU A 135 -7.58 -12.09 43.81
CA GLU A 135 -6.98 -11.10 44.71
C GLU A 135 -7.91 -10.71 45.88
N ASP A 136 -9.02 -11.42 46.10
CA ASP A 136 -9.94 -11.22 47.24
C ASP A 136 -9.89 -12.39 48.26
N GLU A 137 -8.70 -12.95 48.52
CA GLU A 137 -8.44 -13.88 49.65
C GLU A 137 -7.07 -13.57 50.28
N GLU A 138 -6.96 -12.45 50.99
CA GLU A 138 -6.05 -12.26 52.13
C GLU A 138 -6.55 -11.17 53.08
#